data_AF-A0A8J6EEY5-F1
#
_entry.id   AF-A0A8J6EEY5-F1
#
_cell.length_a   1.000
_cell.length_b   1.000
_cell.length_c   1.000
_cell.angle_alpha   90.00
_cell.angle_beta   90.00
_cell.angle_gamma   90.00
#
_symmetry.space_group_name_H-M   'P 1'
#
loop_
_entity.id
_entity.type
_entity.pdbx_description
1 polymer ?
#
loop_
_entity_poly.entity_id
_entity_poly.type
_entity_poly.pdbx_seq_one_letter_code
_entity_poly.pdbx_strand_id
1 'polypeptide(L)'
;MLASGVSFSWYRLREKEFVPFFTQEGELVFCNNVPGIMEMFNITYDPEEWRLFIDSSKRSLKAILLHNGNQYASVPVGYSVHLKECYGNLGFVLNKLSYSDHKWTICGDLKVISMLLGQQRGSLCWA
;
A
#
# COMPACT_ATOMS: atom_id res chain seq x y z
N MET A 1 -12.28 -39.13 11.85
CA MET A 1 -13.48 -38.68 11.12
C MET A 1 -14.03 -37.47 11.86
N LEU A 2 -14.21 -36.33 11.19
CA LEU A 2 -14.78 -35.13 11.80
C LEU A 2 -16.29 -35.31 12.00
N ALA A 3 -16.83 -34.74 13.08
CA ALA A 3 -18.24 -34.88 13.46
C ALA A 3 -19.20 -34.21 12.45
N SER A 4 -20.42 -34.74 12.37
CA SER A 4 -21.51 -34.18 11.55
C SER A 4 -21.86 -32.77 12.05
N GLY A 5 -21.83 -31.76 11.16
CA GLY A 5 -22.12 -30.35 11.49
C GLY A 5 -20.91 -29.41 11.48
N VAL A 6 -19.69 -29.90 11.22
CA VAL A 6 -18.51 -29.04 11.09
C VAL A 6 -18.44 -28.43 9.68
N SER A 7 -18.67 -27.11 9.57
CA SER A 7 -18.38 -26.36 8.36
C SER A 7 -16.90 -26.03 8.27
N PHE A 8 -16.23 -26.46 7.21
CA PHE A 8 -14.86 -26.07 6.89
C PHE A 8 -14.87 -24.82 5.99
N SER A 9 -14.03 -23.83 6.33
CA SER A 9 -13.70 -22.74 5.42
C SER A 9 -12.33 -23.03 4.81
N TRP A 10 -12.29 -23.30 3.51
CA TRP A 10 -11.03 -23.40 2.78
C TRP A 10 -10.38 -22.02 2.72
N TYR A 11 -9.08 -21.94 3.03
CA TYR A 11 -8.30 -20.74 2.74
C TYR A 11 -8.35 -20.52 1.22
N ARG A 12 -8.94 -19.40 0.79
CA ARG A 12 -9.20 -19.13 -0.63
C ARG A 12 -7.86 -18.91 -1.30
N LEU A 13 -7.33 -19.87 -2.04
CA LEU A 13 -6.05 -19.80 -2.80
C LEU A 13 -5.91 -18.65 -3.83
N ARG A 14 -6.86 -17.71 -3.87
CA ARG A 14 -6.88 -16.58 -4.81
C ARG A 14 -5.70 -15.65 -4.59
N GLU A 15 -5.11 -15.59 -3.39
CA GLU A 15 -3.90 -14.79 -3.17
C GLU A 15 -2.71 -15.26 -4.02
N LYS A 16 -2.65 -16.55 -4.39
CA LYS A 16 -1.52 -17.09 -5.16
C LYS A 16 -1.33 -16.41 -6.50
N GLU A 17 -2.41 -15.95 -7.12
CA GLU A 17 -2.36 -15.19 -8.39
C GLU A 17 -1.73 -13.81 -8.19
N PHE A 18 -1.83 -13.24 -6.98
CA PHE A 18 -1.31 -11.91 -6.66
C PHE A 18 0.12 -11.94 -6.11
N VAL A 19 0.58 -13.05 -5.52
CA VAL A 19 1.93 -13.21 -4.95
C VAL A 19 3.05 -12.70 -5.88
N PRO A 20 3.04 -12.96 -7.21
CA PRO A 20 4.11 -12.48 -8.10
C PRO A 20 4.25 -10.96 -8.18
N PHE A 21 3.17 -10.21 -7.93
CA PHE A 21 3.18 -8.74 -7.97
C PHE A 21 3.68 -8.11 -6.68
N PHE A 22 3.94 -8.90 -5.63
CA PHE A 22 4.41 -8.39 -4.34
C PHE A 22 5.80 -8.89 -4.02
N THR A 23 6.65 -7.97 -3.59
CA THR A 23 7.99 -8.27 -3.06
C THR A 23 8.05 -7.85 -1.60
N GLN A 24 8.76 -8.63 -0.78
CA GLN A 24 9.10 -8.24 0.58
C GLN A 24 10.55 -7.80 0.65
N GLU A 25 10.80 -6.62 1.23
CA GLU A 25 12.14 -6.13 1.54
C GLU A 25 12.17 -5.60 2.97
N GLY A 26 12.91 -6.30 3.82
CA GLY A 26 12.87 -6.10 5.26
C GLY A 26 11.44 -6.25 5.79
N GLU A 27 10.95 -5.18 6.42
CA GLU A 27 9.63 -5.13 7.04
C GLU A 27 8.51 -4.61 6.12
N LEU A 28 8.84 -4.28 4.87
CA LEU A 28 7.88 -3.76 3.88
C LEU A 28 7.55 -4.83 2.86
N VAL A 29 6.26 -5.13 2.70
CA VAL A 29 5.72 -5.81 1.52
C VAL A 29 5.17 -4.73 0.60
N PHE A 30 5.59 -4.73 -0.67
CA PHE A 30 5.17 -3.73 -1.64
C PHE A 30 4.88 -4.35 -3.01
N CYS A 31 4.02 -3.70 -3.77
CA CYS A 31 3.71 -4.08 -5.14
C CYS A 31 4.85 -3.65 -6.06
N ASN A 32 5.49 -4.62 -6.73
CA ASN A 32 6.61 -4.40 -7.63
C ASN A 32 6.18 -4.08 -9.07
N ASN A 33 4.91 -4.32 -9.41
CA ASN A 33 4.37 -4.13 -10.75
C ASN A 33 2.89 -3.72 -10.67
N VAL A 34 2.65 -2.42 -10.44
CA VAL A 34 1.30 -1.84 -10.40
C VAL A 34 0.55 -1.97 -11.73
N PRO A 35 1.15 -1.71 -12.91
CA PRO A 35 0.45 -1.91 -14.17
C PRO A 35 -0.06 -3.35 -14.35
N GLY A 36 0.76 -4.34 -13.99
CA GLY A 36 0.40 -5.76 -14.12
C GLY A 36 -0.74 -6.18 -13.19
N ILE A 37 -0.78 -5.67 -11.94
CA ILE A 37 -1.90 -6.00 -11.05
C ILE A 37 -3.21 -5.33 -11.53
N MET A 38 -3.14 -4.16 -12.15
CA MET A 38 -4.30 -3.48 -12.74
C MET A 38 -4.82 -4.22 -13.98
N GLU A 39 -3.91 -4.72 -14.83
CA GLU A 39 -4.25 -5.54 -16.00
C GLU A 39 -4.95 -6.83 -15.58
N MET A 40 -4.54 -7.48 -14.48
CA MET A 40 -5.22 -8.64 -13.92
C MET A 40 -6.68 -8.34 -13.51
N PHE A 41 -6.98 -7.10 -13.14
CA PHE A 41 -8.34 -6.65 -12.85
C PHE A 41 -9.10 -6.18 -14.10
N ASN A 42 -8.52 -6.30 -15.30
CA ASN A 42 -9.02 -5.73 -16.56
C ASN A 42 -9.24 -4.21 -16.47
N ILE A 43 -8.39 -3.51 -15.72
CA ILE A 43 -8.43 -2.05 -15.59
C ILE A 43 -7.30 -1.46 -16.44
N THR A 44 -7.64 -0.53 -17.34
CA THR A 44 -6.64 0.27 -18.04
C THR A 44 -5.97 1.20 -17.04
N TYR A 45 -4.66 1.02 -16.85
CA TYR A 45 -3.90 1.78 -15.87
C TYR A 45 -3.45 3.13 -16.44
N ASP A 46 -4.03 4.21 -15.92
CA ASP A 46 -3.58 5.58 -16.11
C ASP A 46 -3.21 6.19 -14.76
N PRO A 47 -1.92 6.47 -14.47
CA PRO A 47 -1.49 7.02 -13.19
C PRO A 47 -2.25 8.29 -12.74
N GLU A 48 -2.72 9.13 -13.66
CA GLU A 48 -3.40 10.39 -13.33
C GLU A 48 -4.77 10.15 -12.68
N GLU A 49 -5.42 9.03 -12.97
CA GLU A 49 -6.71 8.61 -12.41
C GLU A 49 -6.58 7.99 -11.00
N TRP A 50 -5.36 7.82 -10.49
CA TRP A 50 -5.12 7.21 -9.18
C TRP A 50 -4.41 8.17 -8.22
N ARG A 51 -4.77 8.03 -6.95
CA ARG A 51 -4.12 8.70 -5.83
C ARG A 51 -3.59 7.68 -4.83
N LEU A 52 -2.40 7.95 -4.32
CA LEU A 52 -1.75 7.11 -3.32
C LEU A 52 -2.19 7.56 -1.94
N PHE A 53 -2.96 6.72 -1.25
CA PHE A 53 -3.33 6.91 0.14
C PHE A 53 -2.34 6.19 1.06
N ILE A 54 -1.68 6.94 1.93
CA ILE A 54 -0.82 6.39 2.97
C ILE A 54 -1.51 6.57 4.31
N ASP A 55 -1.84 5.45 4.94
CA ASP A 55 -2.37 5.39 6.30
C ASP A 55 -1.30 4.86 7.22
N SER A 56 -1.10 5.56 8.33
CA SER A 56 -0.19 5.12 9.37
C SER A 56 -0.92 4.98 10.69
N SER A 57 -0.60 3.90 11.40
CA SER A 57 -1.02 3.66 12.77
C SER A 57 0.22 3.50 13.64
N LYS A 58 0.02 3.45 14.96
CA LYS A 58 1.11 3.17 15.91
C LYS A 58 1.86 1.86 15.62
N ARG A 59 1.24 0.91 14.90
CA ARG A 59 1.72 -0.46 14.70
C ARG A 59 1.67 -0.90 13.24
N SER A 60 1.43 -0.01 12.28
CA SER A 60 1.40 -0.41 10.88
C SER A 60 1.46 0.79 9.96
N LEU A 61 2.03 0.59 8.78
CA LEU A 61 1.97 1.50 7.65
C LEU A 61 1.27 0.78 6.50
N LYS A 62 0.33 1.45 5.84
CA LYS A 62 -0.40 0.95 4.67
C LYS A 62 -0.33 1.96 3.55
N ALA A 63 -0.02 1.49 2.36
CA ALA A 63 -0.07 2.26 1.12
C ALA A 63 -1.11 1.63 0.20
N ILE A 64 -2.07 2.43 -0.24
CA ILE A 64 -3.28 1.99 -0.94
C ILE A 64 -3.51 2.92 -2.13
N LEU A 65 -3.72 2.37 -3.33
CA LEU A 65 -4.16 3.13 -4.48
C LEU A 65 -5.68 3.26 -4.48
N LEU A 66 -6.14 4.50 -4.63
CA LEU A 66 -7.55 4.85 -4.75
C LEU A 66 -7.79 5.48 -6.12
N HIS A 67 -8.84 5.06 -6.80
CA HIS A 67 -9.27 5.69 -8.04
C HIS A 67 -9.97 7.02 -7.75
N ASN A 68 -9.67 8.08 -8.50
CA ASN A 68 -10.20 9.43 -8.26
C ASN A 68 -11.73 9.48 -8.37
N GLY A 69 -12.31 8.80 -9.36
CA GLY A 69 -13.76 8.66 -9.50
C GLY A 69 -14.41 7.64 -8.56
N ASN A 70 -13.63 6.98 -7.68
CA ASN A 70 -14.08 5.91 -6.78
C ASN A 70 -14.88 4.78 -7.48
N GLN A 71 -14.56 4.53 -8.76
CA GLN A 71 -15.24 3.56 -9.62
C GLN A 71 -14.77 2.13 -9.32
N TYR A 72 -13.50 2.00 -8.91
CA TYR A 72 -12.86 0.74 -8.59
C TYR A 72 -12.63 0.60 -7.08
N ALA A 73 -12.49 -0.65 -6.64
CA ALA A 73 -12.06 -0.95 -5.29
C ALA A 73 -10.63 -0.45 -5.04
N SER A 74 -10.34 -0.11 -3.78
CA SER A 74 -9.00 0.27 -3.36
C SER A 74 -8.01 -0.88 -3.54
N VAL A 75 -6.84 -0.61 -4.12
CA VAL A 75 -5.80 -1.62 -4.35
C VAL A 75 -4.67 -1.44 -3.33
N PRO A 76 -4.44 -2.39 -2.40
CA PRO A 76 -3.31 -2.30 -1.48
C PRO A 76 -2.01 -2.49 -2.26
N VAL A 77 -1.10 -1.52 -2.17
CA VAL A 77 0.19 -1.55 -2.86
C VAL A 77 1.37 -1.63 -1.91
N GLY A 78 1.18 -1.34 -0.61
CA GLY A 78 2.24 -1.48 0.38
C GLY A 78 1.70 -1.74 1.77
N TYR A 79 2.42 -2.56 2.52
CA TYR A 79 2.06 -2.93 3.88
C TYR A 79 3.30 -3.19 4.74
N SER A 80 3.28 -2.68 5.97
CA SER A 80 4.22 -3.06 7.02
C SER A 80 3.53 -3.01 8.39
N VAL A 81 3.90 -3.93 9.27
CA VAL A 81 3.51 -3.92 10.70
C VAL A 81 4.58 -3.32 11.61
N HIS A 82 5.81 -3.17 11.12
CA HIS A 82 6.94 -2.75 11.94
C HIS A 82 7.46 -1.37 11.57
N LEU A 83 7.19 -0.88 10.36
CA LEU A 83 7.56 0.48 9.96
C LEU A 83 6.71 1.51 10.71
N LYS A 84 7.41 2.41 11.40
CA LYS A 84 6.82 3.62 11.97
C LYS A 84 6.70 4.69 10.90
N GLU A 85 5.74 5.58 11.09
CA GLU A 85 5.61 6.81 10.33
C GLU A 85 6.76 7.76 10.68
N CYS A 86 7.84 7.67 9.91
CA CYS A 86 8.95 8.61 9.92
C CYS A 86 9.37 8.93 8.49
N TYR A 87 10.02 10.08 8.31
CA TYR A 87 10.40 10.59 6.99
C TYR A 87 11.21 9.58 6.17
N GLY A 88 12.20 8.92 6.79
CA GLY A 88 13.03 7.90 6.12
C GLY A 88 12.22 6.69 5.65
N ASN A 89 11.28 6.20 6.48
CA ASN A 89 10.43 5.06 6.12
C ASN A 89 9.41 5.42 5.03
N LEU A 90 8.83 6.62 5.08
CA LEU A 90 7.93 7.11 4.03
C LEU A 90 8.66 7.26 2.70
N GLY A 91 9.87 7.81 2.71
CA GLY A 91 10.74 7.88 1.53
C GLY A 91 11.10 6.49 0.99
N PHE A 92 11.39 5.54 1.88
CA PHE A 92 11.63 4.15 1.49
C PHE A 92 10.42 3.52 0.80
N VAL A 93 9.20 3.70 1.34
CA VAL A 93 7.97 3.20 0.72
C VAL A 93 7.73 3.84 -0.66
N LEU A 94 7.87 5.16 -0.78
CA LEU A 94 7.67 5.86 -2.06
C LEU A 94 8.68 5.42 -3.13
N ASN A 95 9.93 5.17 -2.74
CA ASN A 95 10.96 4.66 -3.64
C ASN A 95 10.60 3.24 -4.14
N LYS A 96 10.21 2.34 -3.23
CA LYS A 96 9.84 0.96 -3.59
C LYS A 96 8.60 0.85 -4.46
N LEU A 97 7.69 1.82 -4.38
CA LEU A 97 6.52 1.92 -5.25
C LEU A 97 6.79 2.63 -6.58
N SER A 98 8.04 2.96 -6.90
CA SER A 98 8.40 3.73 -8.09
C SER A 98 7.58 5.02 -8.26
N TYR A 99 7.35 5.73 -7.15
CA TYR A 99 6.50 6.92 -7.14
C TYR A 99 6.92 7.99 -8.16
N SER A 100 8.23 8.09 -8.46
CA SER A 100 8.78 9.01 -9.47
C SER A 100 8.17 8.82 -10.86
N ASP A 101 7.79 7.58 -11.18
CA ASP A 101 7.35 7.19 -12.51
C ASP A 101 5.84 7.42 -12.66
N HIS A 102 5.10 7.19 -11.58
CA HIS A 102 3.64 7.32 -11.55
C HIS A 102 3.15 8.72 -11.18
N LYS A 103 3.89 9.43 -10.31
CA LYS A 103 3.55 10.78 -9.83
C LYS A 103 2.12 10.91 -9.31
N TRP A 104 1.59 9.86 -8.68
CA TRP A 104 0.24 9.86 -8.11
C TRP A 104 0.04 11.03 -7.16
N THR A 105 -1.19 11.54 -7.07
CA THR A 105 -1.50 12.49 -6.00
C THR A 105 -1.42 11.77 -4.65
N ILE A 106 -0.62 12.28 -3.71
CA ILE A 106 -0.53 11.69 -2.37
C ILE A 106 -1.68 12.22 -1.49
N CYS A 107 -2.35 11.28 -0.83
CA CYS A 107 -3.36 11.53 0.19
C CYS A 107 -2.97 10.76 1.46
N GLY A 108 -3.33 11.27 2.62
CA GLY A 108 -2.99 10.65 3.90
C GLY A 108 -3.54 11.46 5.05
N ASP A 109 -3.29 10.99 6.26
CA ASP A 109 -3.52 11.78 7.46
C ASP A 109 -2.63 13.03 7.47
N LEU A 110 -3.08 14.06 8.20
CA LEU A 110 -2.38 15.35 8.25
C LEU A 110 -0.91 15.18 8.66
N LYS A 111 -0.62 14.17 9.49
CA LYS A 111 0.73 13.86 9.96
C LYS A 111 1.62 13.38 8.82
N VAL A 112 1.20 12.39 8.02
CA VAL A 112 1.97 11.93 6.86
C VAL A 112 2.19 13.06 5.85
N ILE A 113 1.15 13.83 5.55
CA ILE A 113 1.28 14.97 4.62
C ILE A 113 2.27 16.02 5.16
N SER A 114 2.20 16.35 6.45
CA SER A 114 3.14 17.29 7.07
C SER A 114 4.59 16.81 7.03
N MET A 115 4.82 15.51 7.21
CA MET A 115 6.15 14.91 7.10
C MET A 115 6.68 14.98 5.67
N LEU A 116 5.86 14.64 4.68
CA LEU A 116 6.25 14.68 3.26
C LEU A 116 6.53 16.10 2.76
N LEU A 117 5.83 17.10 3.27
CA LEU A 117 6.06 18.51 2.96
C LEU A 117 7.24 19.13 3.73
N GLY A 118 7.92 18.36 4.58
CA GLY A 118 9.02 18.86 5.42
C GLY A 118 8.57 19.86 6.49
N GLN A 119 7.27 19.94 6.79
CA GLN A 119 6.71 20.81 7.83
C GLN A 119 6.94 20.19 9.21
N GLN A 120 8.19 20.27 9.69
CA GLN A 120 8.59 19.75 11.00
C GLN A 120 8.22 20.73 12.12
N ARG A 121 7.03 20.60 12.71
CA ARG A 121 6.71 21.22 14.02
C ARG A 121 6.07 20.21 14.96
N GLY A 122 6.92 19.58 15.78
CA GLY A 122 6.54 18.88 17.00
C GLY A 122 6.40 17.36 16.85
N SER A 123 7.47 16.64 17.22
CA SER A 123 7.60 15.17 17.28
C SER A 123 7.74 14.43 15.93
N LEU A 124 8.96 13.96 15.60
CA LEU A 124 9.41 12.59 15.86
C LEU A 124 10.61 12.21 14.95
N CYS A 125 11.63 11.63 15.59
CA CYS A 125 12.68 10.74 15.06
C CYS A 125 13.44 11.17 13.79
N TRP A 126 14.50 11.94 14.03
CA TRP A 126 15.77 11.68 13.35
C TRP A 126 16.37 10.37 13.90
N ALA A 127 16.83 9.51 13.01
CA ALA A 127 17.85 8.51 13.28
C ALA A 127 18.92 8.68 12.21
#